data_AF-A0A1C6L7X1-F1
#
_entry.id   AF-A0A1C6L7X1-F1
#
_cell.length_a   1.000
_cell.length_b   1.000
_cell.length_c   1.000
_cell.angle_alpha   90.00
_cell.angle_beta   90.00
_cell.angle_gamma   90.00
#
_symmetry.space_group_name_H-M   'P 1'
#
loop_
_entity.id
_entity.type
_entity.pdbx_description
1 polymer ?
#
loop_
_entity_poly.entity_id
_entity_poly.type
_entity_poly.pdbx_seq_one_letter_code
_entity_poly.pdbx_strand_id
1 'polypeptide(L)' 'MENKEEKKLLTVKDLCAYLSIGETKARELLHNPDNGFTVRIGNRLYAHRDKVDAWLLRNIF' A
#
# COMPACT_ATOMS: atom_id res chain seq x y z
N MET A 1 5.48 21.97 -9.46
CA MET A 1 5.60 20.51 -9.62
C MET A 1 6.02 19.99 -8.25
N GLU A 2 5.09 19.44 -7.47
CA GLU A 2 5.39 18.96 -6.11
C GLU A 2 6.38 17.79 -6.20
N ASN A 3 7.61 18.04 -5.78
CA ASN A 3 8.53 16.99 -5.37
C ASN A 3 7.91 16.36 -4.12
N LYS A 4 7.00 15.39 -4.32
CA LYS A 4 6.65 14.43 -3.27
C LYS A 4 7.93 13.67 -2.98
N GLU A 5 8.72 14.17 -2.03
CA GLU A 5 9.69 13.36 -1.28
C GLU A 5 9.04 12.00 -1.08
N GLU A 6 9.65 10.95 -1.64
CA GLU A 6 9.00 9.67 -1.85
C GLU A 6 8.46 9.16 -0.52
N LYS A 7 7.16 9.37 -0.29
CA LYS A 7 6.52 8.95 0.95
C LYS A 7 6.65 7.45 1.01
N LYS A 8 7.52 6.96 1.89
CA LYS A 8 7.76 5.53 2.10
C LYS A 8 6.48 4.82 2.56
N LEU A 9 5.58 5.54 3.22
CA LEU A 9 4.30 5.07 3.68
C LEU A 9 3.16 5.68 2.87
N LEU A 10 2.34 4.83 2.28
CA LEU A 10 1.11 5.13 1.57
C LEU A 10 -0.08 4.97 2.53
N THR A 11 -1.00 5.92 2.53
CA THR A 11 -2.31 5.73 3.17
C THR A 11 -3.20 4.83 2.32
N VAL A 12 -4.35 4.38 2.85
CA VAL A 12 -5.36 3.63 2.07
C VAL A 12 -5.75 4.35 0.77
N LYS A 13 -5.91 5.68 0.83
CA LYS A 13 -6.27 6.51 -0.34
C LYS A 13 -5.12 6.61 -1.34
N ASP A 14 -3.89 6.78 -0.84
CA ASP A 14 -2.72 6.82 -1.72
C ASP A 14 -2.47 5.46 -2.38
N LEU A 15 -2.65 4.36 -1.64
CA LEU A 15 -2.56 2.99 -2.17
C LEU A 15 -3.62 2.73 -3.25
N CYS A 16 -4.85 3.18 -3.01
CA CYS A 16 -5.95 3.13 -3.96
C CYS A 16 -5.62 3.89 -5.26
N ALA A 17 -5.06 5.09 -5.15
CA ALA A 17 -4.60 5.86 -6.31
C ALA A 17 -3.37 5.24 -7.00
N TYR A 18 -2.45 4.66 -6.22
CA TYR A 18 -1.22 4.06 -6.72
C TYR A 18 -1.47 2.79 -7.54
N LEU A 19 -2.29 1.88 -7.01
CA LEU A 19 -2.64 0.62 -7.65
C LEU A 19 -3.83 0.74 -8.60
N SER A 20 -4.52 1.90 -8.61
CA SER A 20 -5.78 2.11 -9.34
C SER A 20 -6.83 1.03 -9.03
N ILE A 21 -6.93 0.63 -7.77
CA ILE A 21 -7.91 -0.37 -7.28
C ILE A 21 -9.00 0.30 -6.45
N GLY A 22 -10.18 -0.31 -6.34
CA GLY A 22 -11.24 0.22 -5.48
C GLY A 22 -10.87 0.21 -3.99
N GLU A 23 -11.39 1.17 -3.22
CA GLU A 23 -11.11 1.28 -1.78
C GLU A 23 -11.40 -0.01 -0.99
N THR A 24 -12.45 -0.74 -1.36
CA THR A 24 -12.81 -2.02 -0.72
C THR A 24 -11.67 -3.03 -0.85
N LYS A 25 -11.13 -3.18 -2.06
CA LYS A 25 -10.00 -4.09 -2.33
C LYS A 25 -8.72 -3.60 -1.66
N ALA A 26 -8.48 -2.29 -1.65
CA ALA A 26 -7.33 -1.71 -0.94
C ALA A 26 -7.39 -1.99 0.57
N ARG A 27 -8.58 -1.88 1.19
CA ARG A 27 -8.77 -2.22 2.61
C ARG A 27 -8.61 -3.71 2.87
N GLU A 28 -9.17 -4.57 2.03
CA GLU A 28 -8.98 -6.03 2.14
C GLU A 28 -7.49 -6.41 2.11
N LEU A 29 -6.74 -5.83 1.17
CA LEU A 29 -5.29 -6.01 1.07
C LEU A 29 -4.57 -5.53 2.33
N LEU A 30 -4.89 -4.34 2.83
CA LEU A 30 -4.27 -3.80 4.05
C LEU A 30 -4.71 -4.51 5.33
N HIS A 31 -5.85 -5.18 5.35
CA HIS A 31 -6.31 -5.94 6.51
C HIS A 31 -5.64 -7.30 6.63
N ASN A 32 -5.08 -7.80 5.53
CA ASN A 32 -4.39 -9.06 5.54
C ASN A 32 -2.91 -8.84 5.98
N PRO A 33 -2.47 -9.48 7.07
CA PRO A 33 -1.10 -9.34 7.57
C PRO A 33 -0.07 -10.12 6.75
N ASP A 34 -0.49 -11.12 5.97
CA ASP A 34 0.41 -12.02 5.21
C ASP A 34 1.02 -11.36 3.96
N ASN A 35 0.54 -10.18 3.58
CA ASN A 35 0.92 -9.48 2.35
C ASN A 35 2.33 -8.88 2.44
N GLY A 36 2.86 -8.74 3.67
CA GLY A 36 4.21 -8.25 3.95
C GLY A 36 4.43 -6.74 3.78
N PHE A 37 3.52 -6.02 3.10
CA PHE A 37 3.62 -4.57 2.88
C PHE A 37 2.74 -3.72 3.82
N THR A 38 1.82 -4.34 4.55
CA THR A 38 0.96 -3.65 5.54
C THR A 38 1.79 -3.20 6.74
N VAL A 39 1.68 -1.91 7.10
CA VAL A 39 2.29 -1.30 8.28
C VAL A 39 1.17 -0.74 9.17
N ARG A 40 0.97 -1.35 10.34
CA ARG A 40 0.01 -0.87 11.33
C ARG A 40 0.72 0.04 12.33
N ILE A 41 0.30 1.30 12.39
CA ILE A 41 0.80 2.28 13.37
C ILE A 41 -0.40 2.72 14.23
N GLY A 42 -0.48 2.19 15.44
CA GLY A 42 -1.64 2.37 16.32
C GLY A 42 -2.93 1.82 15.71
N ASN A 43 -3.94 2.69 15.56
CA ASN A 43 -5.22 2.36 14.92
C ASN A 43 -5.28 2.71 13.41
N ARG A 44 -4.14 3.06 12.80
CA ARG A 44 -4.05 3.41 11.37
C ARG A 44 -3.28 2.36 10.60
N LEU A 45 -3.78 2.02 9.42
CA LEU A 45 -3.14 1.13 8.46
C LEU A 45 -2.48 1.96 7.35
N TYR A 46 -1.22 1.63 7.09
CA TYR A 46 -0.41 2.18 6.00
C TYR A 46 0.12 1.03 5.16
N ALA A 47 0.49 1.31 3.92
CA ALA A 47 1.26 0.42 3.06
C ALA A 47 2.68 0.97 2.91
N HIS A 48 3.68 0.11 2.93
CA HIS A 48 5.04 0.50 2.56
C HIS A 48 5.20 0.42 1.03
N ARG A 49 5.52 1.54 0.38
CA ARG A 49 5.59 1.64 -1.10
C ARG A 49 6.51 0.58 -1.72
N ASP A 50 7.76 0.53 -1.29
CA ASP A 50 8.75 -0.41 -1.86
C ASP A 50 8.33 -1.88 -1.71
N LYS A 51 7.60 -2.19 -0.63
CA LYS A 51 7.09 -3.55 -0.40
C LYS A 51 5.86 -3.85 -1.25
N VAL A 52 5.03 -2.85 -1.55
CA VAL A 52 3.93 -2.99 -2.52
C VAL A 52 4.49 -3.29 -3.90
N ASP A 53 5.57 -2.61 -4.32
CA ASP A 53 6.23 -2.89 -5.60
C ASP A 53 6.83 -4.30 -5.63
N ALA A 54 7.52 -4.71 -4.57
CA ALA A 54 8.02 -6.08 -4.44
C ALA A 54 6.89 -7.12 -4.45
N TRP A 55 5.75 -6.81 -3.81
CA TRP A 55 4.58 -7.68 -3.80
C TRP A 55 3.93 -7.78 -5.19
N LEU A 56 3.85 -6.68 -5.95
CA LEU A 56 3.36 -6.70 -7.32
C LEU A 56 4.24 -7.59 -8.21
N LEU A 57 5.56 -7.41 -8.15
CA LEU A 57 6.50 -8.24 -8.89
C LEU A 57 6.36 -9.72 -8.56
N ARG A 58 6.05 -10.05 -7.30
CA ARG A 58 5.87 -11.43 -6.84
C ARG A 58 4.55 -12.07 -7.27
N ASN A 59 3.48 -11.29 -7.49
CA ASN A 59 2.17 -11.83 -7.87
C ASN A 59 1.89 -11.79 -9.38
N ILE A 60 2.74 -11.10 -10.16
CA ILE A 60 2.61 -11.02 -11.62
C ILE A 60 3.26 -12.23 -12.33
N PHE A 61 4.00 -13.09 -11.61
CA PHE A 61 4.63 -14.31 -12.13
C PHE A 61 4.25 -15.57 -11.35
#